data_AF-A0A523X9S0-F1
#
_entry.id   AF-A0A523X9S0-F1
#
_cell.length_a   1.000
_cell.length_b   1.000
_cell.length_c   1.000
_cell.angle_alpha   90.00
_cell.angle_beta   90.00
_cell.angle_gamma   90.00
#
_symmetry.space_group_name_H-M   'P 1'
#
loop_
_entity.id
_entity.type
_entity.pdbx_description
1 polymer ?
#
loop_
_entity_poly.entity_id
_entity_poly.type
_entity_poly.pdbx_seq_one_letter_code
_entity_poly.pdbx_strand_id
1 'polypeptide(L)'
;MYPTEKEIHSGLLTLYKKEFQYRKNMQILNLVRISDGWENDVYSFTVEYEEATEQNREDLILRIYPGDDAVEKSAKEFNAMKQLHEIGYPVPRVYVLEQDVSYFGKPFVVMEKINGRLMGDIIVESPKEKQQELLTLFCKMFVDLHNLDWRPFVPDQSLYTK
;
A
#
# COMPACT_ATOMS: atom_id res chain seq x y z
N MET A 1 7.03 21.47 -2.70
CA MET A 1 5.66 21.87 -2.32
C MET A 1 4.84 20.59 -2.22
N TYR A 2 4.02 20.40 -1.19
CA TYR A 2 3.16 19.22 -1.09
C TYR A 2 1.92 19.41 -1.98
N PRO A 3 1.45 18.38 -2.70
CA PRO A 3 0.26 18.49 -3.52
C PRO A 3 -0.95 18.76 -2.62
N THR A 4 -1.81 19.66 -3.07
CA THR A 4 -3.11 19.95 -2.47
C THR A 4 -4.05 18.76 -2.67
N GLU A 5 -5.10 18.67 -1.85
CA GLU A 5 -6.12 17.63 -1.98
C GLU A 5 -6.76 17.60 -3.38
N LYS A 6 -6.96 18.78 -3.99
CA LYS A 6 -7.48 18.90 -5.36
C LYS A 6 -6.53 18.33 -6.41
N GLU A 7 -5.23 18.56 -6.26
CA GLU A 7 -4.21 18.01 -7.16
C GLU A 7 -4.14 16.49 -7.01
N ILE A 8 -4.21 15.98 -5.77
CA ILE A 8 -4.26 14.53 -5.51
C ILE A 8 -5.49 13.89 -6.15
N HIS A 9 -6.66 14.49 -5.94
CA HIS A 9 -7.92 14.01 -6.52
C HIS A 9 -7.85 13.95 -8.06
N SER A 10 -7.42 15.04 -8.69
CA SER A 10 -7.30 15.14 -10.15
C SER A 10 -6.29 14.14 -10.71
N GLY A 11 -5.12 14.01 -10.06
CA GLY A 11 -4.09 13.06 -10.48
C GLY A 11 -4.53 11.61 -10.32
N LEU A 12 -5.20 11.25 -9.22
CA LEU A 12 -5.77 9.91 -9.04
C LEU A 12 -6.81 9.59 -10.12
N LEU A 13 -7.74 10.52 -10.40
CA LEU A 13 -8.76 10.29 -11.43
C LEU A 13 -8.13 10.13 -12.82
N THR A 14 -7.09 10.92 -13.13
CA THR A 14 -6.35 10.83 -14.39
C THR A 14 -5.62 9.50 -14.53
N LEU A 15 -4.89 9.09 -13.48
CA LEU A 15 -4.20 7.81 -13.41
C LEU A 15 -5.18 6.65 -13.59
N TYR A 16 -6.28 6.63 -12.86
CA TYR A 16 -7.25 5.54 -12.91
C TYR A 16 -7.90 5.41 -14.28
N LYS A 17 -8.24 6.54 -14.93
CA LYS A 17 -8.74 6.53 -16.32
C LYS A 17 -7.72 5.98 -17.32
N LYS A 18 -6.43 6.24 -17.10
CA LYS A 18 -5.34 5.75 -17.95
C LYS A 18 -5.10 4.24 -17.76
N GLU A 19 -5.00 3.80 -16.50
CA GLU A 19 -4.69 2.41 -16.13
C GLU A 19 -5.89 1.47 -16.37
N PHE A 20 -7.11 1.91 -16.08
CA PHE A 20 -8.32 1.07 -16.11
C PHE A 20 -9.34 1.56 -17.13
N GLN A 21 -8.96 1.61 -18.41
CA GLN A 21 -9.77 2.18 -19.49
C GLN A 21 -11.14 1.51 -19.70
N TYR A 22 -11.32 0.28 -19.21
CA TYR A 22 -12.57 -0.47 -19.29
C TYR A 22 -13.59 -0.07 -18.21
N ARG A 23 -13.14 0.57 -17.12
CA ARG A 23 -13.98 1.09 -16.05
C ARG A 23 -14.55 2.45 -16.46
N LYS A 24 -15.85 2.66 -16.25
CA LYS A 24 -16.58 3.89 -16.63
C LYS A 24 -17.06 4.65 -15.41
N ASN A 25 -17.49 5.90 -15.62
CA ASN A 25 -18.10 6.75 -14.59
C ASN A 25 -17.30 6.85 -13.28
N MET A 26 -15.97 6.78 -13.37
CA MET A 26 -15.08 6.78 -12.21
C MET A 26 -15.19 8.05 -11.38
N GLN A 27 -15.21 7.89 -10.06
CA GLN A 27 -15.19 8.97 -9.09
C GLN A 27 -14.25 8.64 -7.93
N ILE A 28 -13.52 9.65 -7.47
CA ILE A 28 -12.71 9.58 -6.25
C ILE A 28 -13.48 10.28 -5.14
N LEU A 29 -13.71 9.58 -4.03
CA LEU A 29 -14.48 10.02 -2.87
C LEU A 29 -13.67 9.85 -1.59
N ASN A 30 -14.10 10.50 -0.50
CA ASN A 30 -13.55 10.32 0.85
C ASN A 30 -12.02 10.39 0.93
N LEU A 31 -11.41 11.29 0.16
CA LEU A 31 -9.97 11.49 0.18
C LEU A 31 -9.58 12.14 1.51
N VAL A 32 -8.90 11.39 2.36
CA VAL A 32 -8.50 11.83 3.70
C VAL A 32 -7.05 11.48 3.93
N ARG A 33 -6.25 12.45 4.38
CA ARG A 33 -4.88 12.19 4.83
C ARG A 33 -4.92 11.46 6.18
N ILE A 34 -4.28 10.30 6.27
CA ILE A 34 -4.31 9.45 7.48
C ILE A 34 -2.99 9.39 8.24
N SER A 35 -1.89 9.87 7.65
CA SER A 35 -0.64 10.09 8.38
C SER A 35 0.10 11.33 7.90
N ASP A 36 0.68 12.05 8.85
CA ASP A 36 1.67 13.11 8.67
C ASP A 36 3.04 12.66 9.20
N GLY A 37 3.51 11.51 8.72
CA GLY A 37 4.82 10.98 9.10
C GLY A 37 5.98 11.73 8.42
N TRP A 38 7.16 11.64 9.03
CA TRP A 38 8.42 12.11 8.44
C TRP A 38 8.83 11.35 7.17
N GLU A 39 8.32 10.12 6.99
CA GLU A 39 8.76 9.24 5.91
C GLU A 39 7.86 9.26 4.67
N ASN A 40 6.54 9.17 4.80
CA ASN A 40 5.63 9.08 3.65
C ASN A 40 4.31 9.82 3.91
N ASP A 41 3.76 10.44 2.87
CA ASP A 41 2.40 10.99 2.90
C ASP A 41 1.41 9.88 2.54
N VAL A 42 0.47 9.59 3.46
CA VAL A 42 -0.51 8.50 3.25
C VAL A 42 -1.93 9.05 3.28
N TYR A 43 -2.70 8.71 2.25
CA TYR A 43 -4.09 9.09 2.08
C TYR A 43 -4.95 7.84 1.95
N SER A 44 -6.10 7.83 2.62
CA SER A 44 -7.20 6.91 2.32
C SER A 44 -8.10 7.57 1.29
N PHE A 45 -8.63 6.81 0.35
CA PHE A 45 -9.66 7.28 -0.57
C PHE A 45 -10.56 6.11 -0.99
N THR A 46 -11.72 6.44 -1.55
CA THR A 46 -12.61 5.48 -2.19
C THR A 46 -12.60 5.74 -3.69
N VAL A 47 -12.54 4.70 -4.50
CA VAL A 47 -12.85 4.78 -5.93
C VAL A 47 -14.17 4.06 -6.20
N GLU A 48 -15.10 4.77 -6.84
CA GLU A 48 -16.35 4.21 -7.37
C GLU A 48 -16.27 4.20 -8.88
N TYR A 49 -16.68 3.11 -9.51
CA TYR A 49 -16.65 2.95 -10.96
C TYR A 49 -17.64 1.91 -11.44
N GLU A 50 -17.99 1.98 -12.72
CA GLU A 50 -18.77 0.97 -13.41
C GLU A 50 -17.85 0.03 -14.17
N GLU A 51 -18.00 -1.26 -13.95
CA GLU A 51 -17.31 -2.30 -14.73
C GLU A 51 -18.35 -3.30 -15.23
N ALA A 52 -18.35 -3.53 -16.55
CA ALA A 52 -19.42 -4.23 -17.24
C ALA A 52 -20.82 -3.62 -16.97
N THR A 53 -21.60 -4.22 -16.06
CA THR A 53 -22.93 -3.76 -15.64
C THR A 53 -23.03 -3.55 -14.12
N GLU A 54 -21.91 -3.65 -13.40
CA GLU A 54 -21.86 -3.60 -11.94
C GLU A 54 -21.23 -2.29 -11.45
N GLN A 55 -21.86 -1.72 -10.43
CA GLN A 55 -21.29 -0.61 -9.66
C GLN A 55 -20.31 -1.20 -8.66
N ASN A 56 -19.05 -0.79 -8.76
CA ASN A 56 -17.97 -1.24 -7.90
C ASN A 56 -17.47 -0.08 -7.03
N ARG A 57 -17.06 -0.44 -5.82
CA ARG A 57 -16.55 0.49 -4.82
C ARG A 57 -15.38 -0.14 -4.09
N GLU A 58 -14.22 0.49 -4.17
CA GLU A 58 -13.00 0.03 -3.51
C GLU A 58 -12.47 1.12 -2.57
N ASP A 59 -12.18 0.76 -1.32
CA ASP A 59 -11.47 1.63 -0.39
C ASP A 59 -9.97 1.30 -0.46
N LEU A 60 -9.14 2.33 -0.68
CA LEU A 60 -7.75 2.20 -1.06
C LEU A 60 -6.85 3.18 -0.29
N ILE A 61 -5.55 2.89 -0.32
CA ILE A 61 -4.49 3.72 0.23
C ILE A 61 -3.60 4.23 -0.89
N LEU A 62 -3.36 5.54 -0.89
CA LEU A 62 -2.30 6.20 -1.66
C LEU A 62 -1.14 6.49 -0.73
N ARG A 63 0.07 6.02 -1.07
CA ARG A 63 1.32 6.34 -0.38
C ARG A 63 2.25 7.09 -1.32
N ILE A 64 2.62 8.31 -0.97
CA ILE A 64 3.54 9.17 -1.74
C ILE A 64 4.89 9.19 -1.05
N TYR A 65 5.96 8.96 -1.81
CA TYR A 65 7.32 8.81 -1.30
C TYR A 65 8.12 10.11 -1.50
N PRO A 66 8.56 10.78 -0.42
CA PRO A 66 9.47 11.94 -0.48
C PRO A 66 10.95 11.53 -0.54
N GLY A 67 11.80 12.48 -0.92
CA GLY A 67 13.26 12.36 -0.89
C GLY A 67 13.89 11.91 -2.20
N ASP A 68 15.22 11.97 -2.26
CA ASP A 68 15.99 11.70 -3.49
C ASP A 68 15.94 10.22 -3.90
N ASP A 69 15.85 9.31 -2.92
CA ASP A 69 15.75 7.86 -3.14
C ASP A 69 14.31 7.36 -3.37
N ALA A 70 13.33 8.27 -3.54
CA ALA A 70 11.92 7.92 -3.55
C ALA A 70 11.54 6.91 -4.66
N VAL A 71 12.21 6.99 -5.81
CA VAL A 71 11.97 6.10 -6.96
C VAL A 71 12.40 4.67 -6.63
N GLU A 72 13.59 4.49 -6.05
CA GLU A 72 14.11 3.19 -5.65
C GLU A 72 13.30 2.61 -4.49
N LYS A 73 13.01 3.43 -3.47
CA LYS A 73 12.23 3.01 -2.29
C LYS A 73 10.83 2.54 -2.67
N SER A 74 10.12 3.29 -3.50
CA SER A 74 8.76 2.95 -3.92
C SER A 74 8.73 1.66 -4.76
N ALA A 75 9.68 1.46 -5.67
CA ALA A 75 9.81 0.23 -6.43
C ALA A 75 10.13 -0.99 -5.55
N LYS A 76 11.07 -0.83 -4.62
CA LYS A 76 11.46 -1.90 -3.69
C LYS A 76 10.29 -2.32 -2.81
N GLU A 77 9.57 -1.36 -2.24
CA GLU A 77 8.40 -1.65 -1.40
C GLU A 77 7.28 -2.31 -2.21
N PHE A 78 6.94 -1.76 -3.39
CA PHE A 78 5.91 -2.33 -4.27
C PHE A 78 6.23 -3.77 -4.67
N ASN A 79 7.46 -4.04 -5.12
CA ASN A 79 7.86 -5.37 -5.56
C ASN A 79 7.90 -6.37 -4.40
N ALA A 80 8.38 -5.97 -3.22
CA ALA A 80 8.39 -6.82 -2.05
C ALA A 80 6.96 -7.18 -1.61
N MET A 81 6.06 -6.20 -1.51
CA MET A 81 4.66 -6.43 -1.18
C MET A 81 3.94 -7.31 -2.21
N LYS A 82 4.17 -7.06 -3.51
CA LYS A 82 3.60 -7.87 -4.58
C LYS A 82 3.99 -9.35 -4.44
N GLN A 83 5.29 -9.62 -4.28
CA GLN A 83 5.80 -10.99 -4.14
C GLN A 83 5.30 -11.66 -2.86
N LEU A 84 5.27 -10.93 -1.73
CA LEU A 84 4.72 -11.43 -0.46
C LEU A 84 3.24 -11.81 -0.60
N HIS A 85 2.45 -10.97 -1.28
CA HIS A 85 1.05 -11.26 -1.55
C HIS A 85 0.88 -12.50 -2.45
N GLU A 86 1.70 -12.65 -3.50
CA GLU A 86 1.65 -13.79 -4.42
C GLU A 86 1.89 -15.14 -3.74
N ILE A 87 2.69 -15.18 -2.67
CA ILE A 87 2.93 -16.38 -1.86
C ILE A 87 1.94 -16.54 -0.69
N GLY A 88 0.94 -15.66 -0.58
CA GLY A 88 -0.09 -15.70 0.46
C GLY A 88 0.34 -15.18 1.82
N TYR A 89 1.46 -14.43 1.90
CA TYR A 89 1.84 -13.75 3.14
C TYR A 89 0.90 -12.55 3.38
N PRO A 90 0.45 -12.29 4.64
CA PRO A 90 -0.60 -11.31 4.93
C PRO A 90 -0.11 -9.85 4.82
N VAL A 91 -0.03 -9.35 3.59
CA VAL A 91 0.26 -7.95 3.25
C VAL A 91 -0.86 -7.38 2.37
N PRO A 92 -1.04 -6.05 2.32
CA PRO A 92 -1.98 -5.45 1.40
C PRO A 92 -1.65 -5.79 -0.04
N ARG A 93 -2.68 -6.00 -0.87
CA ARG A 93 -2.49 -6.08 -2.31
C ARG A 93 -2.04 -4.72 -2.85
N VAL A 94 -0.97 -4.71 -3.63
CA VAL A 94 -0.54 -3.52 -4.39
C VAL A 94 -1.19 -3.50 -5.77
N TYR A 95 -1.63 -2.33 -6.22
CA TYR A 95 -2.32 -2.16 -7.50
C TYR A 95 -1.51 -1.37 -8.51
N VAL A 96 -0.98 -0.21 -8.11
CA VAL A 96 -0.26 0.70 -9.01
C VAL A 96 1.02 1.16 -8.36
N LEU A 97 2.11 1.17 -9.14
CA LEU A 97 3.33 1.90 -8.89
C LEU A 97 3.46 2.93 -10.01
N GLU A 98 3.51 4.21 -9.66
CA GLU A 98 3.73 5.29 -10.61
C GLU A 98 4.98 6.06 -10.18
N GLN A 99 5.95 6.11 -11.08
CA GLN A 99 7.24 6.77 -10.88
C GLN A 99 7.35 8.07 -11.67
N ASP A 100 6.42 8.32 -12.61
CA ASP A 100 6.29 9.62 -13.25
C ASP A 100 5.85 10.66 -12.22
N VAL A 101 6.77 11.58 -11.92
CA VAL A 101 6.56 12.67 -10.98
C VAL A 101 5.58 13.71 -11.50
N SER A 102 5.08 13.61 -12.74
CA SER A 102 4.13 14.56 -13.33
C SER A 102 2.80 14.65 -12.59
N TYR A 103 2.36 13.60 -11.89
CA TYR A 103 1.08 13.59 -11.17
C TYR A 103 1.12 14.38 -9.86
N PHE A 104 2.08 14.06 -8.98
CA PHE A 104 2.14 14.59 -7.60
C PHE A 104 3.51 15.21 -7.23
N GLY A 105 4.41 15.35 -8.20
CA GLY A 105 5.79 15.78 -7.99
C GLY A 105 6.70 14.70 -7.37
N LYS A 106 6.17 13.50 -7.10
CA LYS A 106 6.82 12.41 -6.36
C LYS A 106 6.25 11.05 -6.81
N PRO A 107 7.05 9.97 -6.74
CA PRO A 107 6.57 8.62 -7.00
C PRO A 107 5.61 8.17 -5.90
N PHE A 108 4.69 7.27 -6.25
CA PHE A 108 3.66 6.81 -5.33
C PHE A 108 3.19 5.38 -5.62
N VAL A 109 2.55 4.79 -4.61
CA VAL A 109 1.93 3.47 -4.68
C VAL A 109 0.46 3.59 -4.30
N VAL A 110 -0.39 2.89 -5.05
CA VAL A 110 -1.79 2.64 -4.68
C VAL A 110 -1.95 1.17 -4.28
N MET A 111 -2.54 0.95 -3.11
CA MET A 111 -2.69 -0.38 -2.52
C MET A 111 -4.03 -0.53 -1.79
N GLU A 112 -4.37 -1.77 -1.48
CA GLU A 112 -5.54 -2.15 -0.69
C GLU A 112 -5.56 -1.45 0.67
N LYS A 113 -6.75 -1.00 1.09
CA LYS A 113 -6.99 -0.60 2.47
C LYS A 113 -7.42 -1.81 3.30
N ILE A 114 -6.55 -2.23 4.23
CA ILE A 114 -6.91 -3.25 5.21
C ILE A 114 -7.76 -2.62 6.31
N ASN A 115 -9.02 -3.05 6.40
CA ASN A 115 -9.90 -2.69 7.50
C ASN A 115 -9.57 -3.56 8.72
N GLY A 116 -9.09 -2.94 9.79
CA GLY A 116 -8.71 -3.64 10.99
C GLY A 116 -8.34 -2.69 12.12
N ARG A 117 -7.89 -3.27 13.23
CA ARG A 117 -7.35 -2.54 14.38
C ARG A 117 -5.88 -2.85 14.55
N LEU A 118 -5.12 -1.90 15.10
CA LEU A 118 -3.72 -2.16 15.46
C LEU A 118 -3.67 -3.25 16.53
N MET A 119 -2.86 -4.28 16.28
CA MET A 119 -2.73 -5.41 17.20
C MET A 119 -2.29 -4.96 18.60
N GLY A 120 -1.42 -3.94 18.70
CA GLY A 120 -0.98 -3.38 19.97
C GLY A 120 -2.12 -2.88 20.84
N ASP A 121 -3.08 -2.15 20.26
CA ASP A 121 -4.25 -1.65 20.99
C ASP A 121 -5.12 -2.81 21.49
N ILE A 122 -5.33 -3.83 20.64
CA ILE A 122 -6.08 -5.03 21.02
C ILE A 122 -5.39 -5.76 22.17
N ILE A 123 -4.06 -5.88 22.15
CA ILE A 123 -3.28 -6.52 23.22
C ILE A 123 -3.52 -5.77 24.55
N VAL A 124 -3.40 -4.44 24.56
CA VAL A 124 -3.57 -3.63 25.77
C VAL A 124 -4.97 -3.80 26.37
N GLU A 125 -6.00 -3.87 25.54
CA GLU A 125 -7.41 -4.01 25.97
C GLU A 125 -7.81 -5.45 26.34
N SER A 126 -7.00 -6.44 25.97
CA SER A 126 -7.35 -7.86 26.05
C SER A 126 -7.02 -8.51 27.40
N PRO A 127 -7.75 -9.57 27.81
CA PRO A 127 -7.34 -10.42 28.92
C PRO A 127 -6.04 -11.16 28.62
N LYS A 128 -5.35 -11.65 29.66
CA LYS A 128 -4.02 -12.26 29.57
C LYS A 128 -3.93 -13.39 28.55
N GLU A 129 -4.95 -14.23 28.47
CA GLU A 129 -4.99 -15.36 27.54
C GLU A 129 -4.97 -14.88 26.09
N LYS A 130 -5.76 -13.84 25.78
CA LYS A 130 -5.81 -13.25 24.43
C LYS A 130 -4.55 -12.44 24.11
N GLN A 131 -3.93 -11.81 25.11
CA GLN A 131 -2.61 -11.18 24.95
C GLN A 131 -1.56 -12.20 24.52
N GLN A 132 -1.50 -13.36 25.19
CA GLN A 132 -0.56 -14.43 24.86
C GLN A 132 -0.80 -14.99 23.44
N GLU A 133 -2.06 -15.18 23.04
CA GLU A 133 -2.41 -15.59 21.69
C GLU A 133 -1.92 -14.59 20.63
N LEU A 134 -2.17 -13.29 20.83
CA LEU A 134 -1.77 -12.23 19.90
C LEU A 134 -0.24 -12.06 19.83
N LEU A 135 0.46 -12.17 20.96
CA LEU A 135 1.93 -12.14 20.98
C LEU A 135 2.52 -13.37 20.27
N THR A 136 1.89 -14.54 20.43
CA THR A 136 2.30 -15.75 19.72
C THR A 136 2.09 -15.58 18.22
N LEU A 137 0.95 -15.03 17.80
CA LEU A 137 0.68 -14.72 16.39
C LEU A 137 1.69 -13.70 15.82
N PHE A 138 1.96 -12.63 16.55
CA PHE A 138 2.97 -11.63 16.17
C PHE A 138 4.32 -12.31 15.92
N CYS A 139 4.85 -13.05 16.91
CA CYS A 139 6.12 -13.77 16.77
C CYS A 139 6.10 -14.77 15.60
N LYS A 140 4.98 -15.50 15.42
CA LYS A 140 4.82 -16.45 14.33
C LYS A 140 4.92 -15.75 12.96
N MET A 141 4.30 -14.58 12.77
CA MET A 141 4.41 -13.83 11.51
C MET A 141 5.87 -13.47 11.19
N PHE A 142 6.65 -13.02 12.18
CA PHE A 142 8.08 -12.75 11.97
C PHE A 142 8.86 -14.01 11.63
N VAL A 143 8.61 -15.13 12.31
CA VAL A 143 9.27 -16.40 12.01
C VAL A 143 8.93 -16.86 10.58
N ASP A 144 7.65 -16.80 10.21
CA ASP A 144 7.19 -17.18 8.89
C ASP A 144 7.84 -16.30 7.79
N LEU A 145 7.96 -14.98 8.03
CA LEU A 145 8.65 -14.05 7.13
C LEU A 145 10.14 -14.36 6.97
N HIS A 146 10.85 -14.64 8.07
CA HIS A 146 12.28 -14.96 8.04
C HIS A 146 12.58 -16.33 7.42
N ASN A 147 11.60 -17.23 7.38
CA ASN A 147 11.73 -18.55 6.76
C ASN A 147 11.50 -18.54 5.25
N LEU A 148 11.07 -17.41 4.67
CA LEU A 148 10.93 -17.30 3.22
C LEU A 148 12.28 -17.39 2.50
N ASP A 149 12.28 -17.95 1.29
CA ASP A 149 13.43 -17.79 0.40
C ASP A 149 13.56 -16.30 0.04
N TRP A 150 14.63 -15.66 0.50
CA TRP A 150 14.86 -14.23 0.29
C TRP A 150 15.32 -13.91 -1.14
N ARG A 151 15.83 -14.90 -1.89
CA ARG A 151 16.44 -14.70 -3.21
C ARG A 151 15.53 -14.01 -4.24
N PRO A 152 14.21 -14.26 -4.30
CA PRO A 152 13.31 -13.54 -5.20
C PRO A 152 13.12 -12.05 -4.83
N PHE A 153 13.36 -11.69 -3.57
CA PHE A 153 13.09 -10.35 -3.03
C PHE A 153 14.26 -9.37 -3.19
N VAL A 154 15.38 -9.81 -3.76
CA VAL A 154 16.55 -8.97 -3.99
C VAL A 154 16.85 -8.79 -5.49
N PRO A 155 17.33 -7.61 -5.91
CA PRO A 155 17.69 -7.39 -7.31
C PRO A 155 18.98 -8.11 -7.72
N ASP A 156 19.91 -8.31 -6.77
CA ASP A 156 21.18 -9.00 -7.01
C ASP A 156 21.54 -9.88 -5.80
N GLN A 157 21.58 -11.19 -6.02
CA GLN A 157 21.90 -12.19 -4.99
C GLN A 157 23.40 -12.20 -4.64
N SER A 158 24.26 -11.76 -5.55
CA SER A 158 25.72 -11.76 -5.35
C SER A 158 26.17 -10.81 -4.24
N LEU A 159 25.36 -9.78 -3.95
CA LEU A 159 25.57 -8.85 -2.84
C LEU A 159 25.45 -9.52 -1.46
N TYR A 160 24.86 -10.71 -1.40
CA TYR A 160 24.51 -11.40 -0.15
C TYR A 160 25.13 -12.80 -0.03
N THR A 161 25.84 -13.26 -1.05
CA THR A 161 26.61 -14.52 -1.01
C THR A 161 28.09 -14.18 -0.88
N LYS A 162 28.64 -14.36 0.34
CA LYS A 162 30.08 -14.36 0.58
C LYS A 162 30.66 -15.75 0.38
#